data_AF-U2ZBR9-F1
#
_entry.id   AF-U2ZBR9-F1
#
_cell.length_a   1.000
_cell.length_b   1.000
_cell.length_c   1.000
_cell.angle_alpha   90.00
_cell.angle_beta   90.00
_cell.angle_gamma   90.00
#
_symmetry.space_group_name_H-M   'P 1'
#
loop_
_entity.id
_entity.type
_entity.pdbx_description
1 polymer ?
#
loop_
_entity_poly.entity_id
_entity_poly.type
_entity_poly.pdbx_seq_one_letter_code
_entity_poly.pdbx_strand_id
1 'polypeptide(L)'
;MDKLYDRLVLPRGHYRLHVAVLTGLPASLVSDLAQALGRSPVQIAEWVGVSSLSAAMSLQASEVFCRLVETLDALLELYEGDLEGALRWLTAPNVVLANERPV
;
A
#
# COMPACT_ATOMS: atom_id res chain seq x y z
N MET A 1 -17.87 -4.00 -0.81
CA MET A 1 -16.54 -4.37 -0.29
C MET A 1 -16.01 -3.15 0.44
N ASP A 2 -15.66 -3.27 1.72
CA ASP A 2 -15.02 -2.17 2.43
C ASP A 2 -13.63 -1.96 1.82
N LYS A 3 -13.32 -0.70 1.46
CA LYS A 3 -12.04 -0.33 0.88
C LYS A 3 -10.91 -0.65 1.85
N LEU A 4 -9.76 -1.11 1.34
CA LEU A 4 -8.54 -1.32 2.13
C LEU A 4 -8.19 -0.06 2.91
N TYR A 5 -8.37 1.12 2.29
CA TYR A 5 -8.21 2.40 2.96
C TYR A 5 -9.01 2.52 4.28
N ASP A 6 -10.27 2.08 4.27
CA ASP A 6 -11.15 2.12 5.44
C ASP A 6 -10.74 1.06 6.49
N ARG A 7 -10.34 -0.13 6.02
CA ARG A 7 -9.89 -1.23 6.90
C ARG A 7 -8.59 -0.90 7.64
N LEU A 8 -7.71 -0.12 7.01
CA LEU A 8 -6.46 0.35 7.59
C LEU A 8 -6.63 1.58 8.49
N VAL A 9 -7.86 2.10 8.63
CA VAL A 9 -8.20 3.25 9.48
C VAL A 9 -7.34 4.47 9.12
N LEU A 10 -7.07 4.67 7.83
CA LEU A 10 -6.27 5.81 7.38
C LEU A 10 -7.00 7.14 7.63
N PRO A 11 -6.28 8.23 7.95
CA PRO A 11 -6.90 9.52 8.24
C PRO A 11 -7.74 10.05 7.08
N ARG A 12 -9.05 10.20 7.30
CA ARG A 12 -9.95 10.72 6.27
C ARG A 12 -9.73 12.21 5.99
N GLY A 13 -9.78 12.54 4.70
CA GLY A 13 -9.68 13.90 4.18
C GLY A 13 -8.24 14.32 3.88
N HIS A 14 -8.06 14.97 2.71
CA HIS A 14 -6.73 15.28 2.15
C HIS A 14 -5.80 15.98 3.15
N TYR A 15 -6.30 16.97 3.89
CA TYR A 15 -5.49 17.71 4.84
C TYR A 15 -4.95 16.82 5.98
N ARG A 16 -5.81 15.97 6.57
CA ARG A 16 -5.41 15.11 7.69
C ARG A 16 -4.45 14.01 7.24
N LEU A 17 -4.71 13.43 6.07
CA LEU A 17 -3.80 12.45 5.46
C LEU A 17 -2.44 13.08 5.18
N HIS A 18 -2.43 14.27 4.58
CA HIS A 18 -1.20 15.00 4.29
C HIS A 18 -0.39 15.27 5.56
N VAL A 19 -1.03 15.76 6.62
CA VAL A 19 -0.36 15.96 7.93
C VAL A 19 0.21 14.65 8.48
N ALA A 20 -0.56 13.56 8.43
CA ALA A 20 -0.10 12.25 8.92
C ALA A 20 1.10 11.70 8.13
N VAL A 21 1.11 11.91 6.82
CA VAL A 21 2.25 11.57 5.95
C VAL A 21 3.48 12.42 6.28
N LEU A 22 3.31 13.73 6.50
CA LEU A 22 4.41 14.62 6.91
C LEU A 22 5.02 14.18 8.24
N THR A 23 4.21 13.72 9.19
CA THR A 23 4.68 13.21 10.49
C THR A 23 5.25 11.80 10.43
N GLY A 24 5.04 11.09 9.32
CA GLY A 24 5.31 9.66 9.19
C GLY A 24 4.13 8.83 9.70
N LEU A 25 3.67 7.92 8.85
CA LEU A 25 2.64 6.95 9.20
C LEU A 25 3.21 5.84 10.10
N PRO A 26 2.41 5.23 10.99
CA PRO A 26 2.86 4.12 11.82
C PRO A 26 3.38 2.94 10.97
N ALA A 27 4.54 2.39 11.35
CA ALA A 27 5.11 1.23 10.67
C ALA A 27 4.27 -0.03 10.83
N SER A 28 3.39 -0.09 11.85
CA SER A 28 2.44 -1.19 12.03
C SER A 28 1.50 -1.38 10.84
N LEU A 29 1.20 -0.32 10.09
CA LEU A 29 0.33 -0.37 8.91
C LEU A 29 0.88 -1.29 7.81
N VAL A 30 2.19 -1.51 7.76
CA VAL A 30 2.82 -2.50 6.86
C VAL A 30 2.34 -3.91 7.21
N SER A 31 2.27 -4.23 8.50
CA SER A 31 1.78 -5.53 8.98
C SER A 31 0.28 -5.67 8.79
N ASP A 32 -0.48 -4.59 9.03
CA ASP A 32 -1.93 -4.56 8.83
C ASP A 32 -2.29 -4.78 7.34
N LEU A 33 -1.56 -4.12 6.43
CA LEU A 33 -1.72 -4.32 4.99
C LEU A 33 -1.30 -5.74 4.58
N ALA A 34 -0.18 -6.26 5.09
CA ALA A 34 0.25 -7.62 4.82
C ALA A 34 -0.81 -8.66 5.22
N GLN A 35 -1.42 -8.50 6.40
CA GLN A 35 -2.52 -9.33 6.85
C GLN A 35 -3.74 -9.21 5.94
N ALA A 36 -4.09 -7.99 5.52
CA ALA A 36 -5.23 -7.75 4.64
C ALA A 36 -5.06 -8.40 3.25
N LEU A 37 -3.82 -8.49 2.77
CA LEU A 37 -3.47 -9.05 1.46
C LEU A 37 -3.06 -10.54 1.51
N GLY A 38 -2.96 -11.14 2.70
CA GLY A 38 -2.43 -12.49 2.86
C GLY A 38 -0.97 -12.64 2.39
N ARG A 39 -0.15 -11.61 2.61
CA ARG A 39 1.27 -11.54 2.24
C ARG A 39 2.16 -11.39 3.48
N SER A 40 3.47 -11.48 3.30
CA SER A 40 4.42 -11.27 4.41
C SER A 40 4.65 -9.77 4.65
N PRO A 41 4.81 -9.32 5.91
CA PRO A 41 5.16 -7.93 6.20
C PRO A 41 6.46 -7.48 5.54
N VAL A 42 7.42 -8.42 5.36
CA VAL A 42 8.69 -8.15 4.67
C VAL A 42 8.46 -7.75 3.22
N GLN A 43 7.59 -8.47 2.51
CA GLN A 43 7.25 -8.15 1.12
C GLN A 43 6.58 -6.78 0.99
N ILE A 44 5.65 -6.44 1.90
CA ILE A 44 5.02 -5.11 1.89
C ILE A 44 6.04 -4.02 2.24
N ALA A 45 6.94 -4.28 3.18
CA ALA A 45 8.01 -3.34 3.51
C ALA A 45 8.93 -3.05 2.31
N GLU A 46 9.24 -4.07 1.51
CA GLU A 46 10.01 -3.92 0.26
C GLU A 46 9.28 -3.01 -0.74
N TRP A 47 7.99 -3.24 -1.00
CA TRP A 47 7.20 -2.39 -1.91
C TRP A 47 7.14 -0.92 -1.47
N VAL A 48 7.13 -0.69 -0.16
CA VAL A 48 7.02 0.65 0.42
C VAL A 48 8.38 1.32 0.62
N GLY A 49 9.48 0.56 0.52
CA GLY A 49 10.83 1.06 0.77
C GLY A 49 11.16 1.27 2.26
N VAL A 50 10.55 0.48 3.14
CA VAL A 50 10.81 0.52 4.59
C VAL A 50 11.91 -0.48 4.95
N SER A 51 13.04 0.02 5.46
CA SER A 51 14.19 -0.81 5.85
C SER A 51 14.49 -0.81 7.35
N SER A 52 13.79 0.00 8.15
CA SER A 52 14.15 0.27 9.55
C SER A 52 13.12 -0.29 10.55
N LEU A 53 13.61 -0.67 11.74
CA LEU A 53 12.82 -1.03 12.93
C LEU A 53 12.13 0.19 13.59
N SER A 54 11.97 1.30 12.87
CA SER A 54 11.33 2.51 13.40
C SER A 54 9.85 2.28 13.64
N ALA A 55 9.31 2.91 14.69
CA ALA A 55 7.87 2.90 14.98
C ALA A 55 7.05 3.64 13.91
N ALA A 56 7.67 4.57 13.18
CA ALA A 56 7.05 5.34 12.11
C ALA A 56 7.87 5.25 10.81
N MET A 57 7.16 5.22 9.68
CA MET A 57 7.73 5.28 8.34
C MET A 57 8.28 6.69 8.06
N SER A 58 9.26 6.79 7.14
CA SER A 58 9.67 8.09 6.61
C SER A 58 8.52 8.75 5.85
N LEU A 59 8.62 10.06 5.59
CA LEU A 59 7.67 10.79 4.75
C LEU A 59 7.50 10.08 3.39
N GLN A 60 8.62 9.77 2.72
CA GLN A 60 8.60 9.10 1.42
C GLN A 60 7.93 7.73 1.47
N ALA A 61 8.27 6.91 2.47
CA ALA A 61 7.64 5.60 2.65
C ALA A 61 6.14 5.74 2.96
N SER A 62 5.74 6.76 3.72
CA SER A 62 4.33 7.04 4.00
C SER A 62 3.55 7.43 2.73
N GLU A 63 4.14 8.23 1.85
CA GLU A 63 3.56 8.56 0.54
C GLU A 63 3.44 7.35 -0.38
N VAL A 64 4.46 6.49 -0.41
CA VAL A 64 4.42 5.24 -1.20
C VAL A 64 3.34 4.31 -0.65
N PHE A 65 3.24 4.18 0.67
CA PHE A 65 2.21 3.37 1.33
C PHE A 65 0.79 3.83 0.94
N CYS A 66 0.49 5.12 1.03
CA CYS A 66 -0.82 5.65 0.64
C CYS A 66 -1.14 5.36 -0.83
N ARG A 67 -0.19 5.61 -1.74
CA ARG A 67 -0.38 5.33 -3.17
C ARG A 67 -0.60 3.85 -3.45
N LEU A 68 0.11 2.98 -2.75
CA LEU A 68 -0.08 1.53 -2.85
C LEU A 68 -1.49 1.12 -2.44
N VAL A 69 -1.99 1.62 -1.30
CA VAL A 69 -3.36 1.33 -0.82
C VAL A 69 -4.41 1.85 -1.80
N GLU A 70 -4.27 3.08 -2.28
CA GLU A 70 -5.18 3.67 -3.29
C GLU A 70 -5.18 2.86 -4.60
N THR A 71 -4.00 2.42 -5.05
CA THR A 71 -3.85 1.59 -6.25
C THR A 71 -4.52 0.23 -6.05
N LEU A 72 -4.32 -0.41 -4.90
CA LEU A 72 -4.94 -1.69 -4.58
C LEU A 72 -6.47 -1.58 -4.50
N ASP A 73 -7.02 -0.50 -3.92
CA ASP A 73 -8.46 -0.27 -3.91
C ASP A 73 -9.02 -0.12 -5.33
N ALA A 74 -8.34 0.63 -6.19
CA ALA A 74 -8.73 0.76 -7.59
C ALA A 74 -8.62 -0.58 -8.35
N LEU A 75 -7.55 -1.36 -8.13
CA LEU A 75 -7.39 -2.68 -8.74
C LEU A 75 -8.45 -3.66 -8.26
N LEU A 76 -8.78 -3.68 -6.97
CA LEU A 76 -9.83 -4.54 -6.45
C LEU A 76 -11.20 -4.17 -7.02
N GLU A 77 -11.47 -2.89 -7.29
CA GLU A 77 -12.67 -2.46 -8.00
C GLU A 77 -12.69 -2.96 -9.46
N LEU A 78 -11.56 -2.80 -10.17
CA LEU A 78 -11.41 -3.23 -11.57
C LEU A 78 -11.47 -4.76 -11.76
N TYR A 79 -10.95 -5.51 -10.79
CA TYR A 79 -10.91 -6.98 -10.80
C TYR A 79 -12.08 -7.60 -10.01
N GLU A 80 -13.14 -6.83 -9.74
CA GLU A 80 -14.37 -7.31 -9.08
C GLU A 80 -14.12 -8.03 -7.74
N GLY A 81 -13.09 -7.59 -7.00
CA GLY A 81 -12.67 -8.17 -5.73
C GLY A 81 -11.71 -9.35 -5.83
N ASP A 82 -11.27 -9.75 -7.02
CA ASP A 82 -10.22 -10.77 -7.20
C ASP A 82 -8.85 -10.23 -6.76
N LEU A 83 -8.54 -10.50 -5.48
CA LEU A 83 -7.28 -10.10 -4.86
C LEU A 83 -6.06 -10.73 -5.55
N GLU A 84 -6.12 -12.00 -5.93
CA GLU A 84 -4.96 -12.65 -6.55
C GLU A 84 -4.74 -12.14 -7.98
N GLY A 85 -5.80 -11.81 -8.71
CA GLY A 85 -5.73 -11.11 -9.99
C GLY A 85 -5.08 -9.71 -9.86
N ALA A 86 -5.55 -8.92 -8.89
CA ALA A 86 -5.00 -7.59 -8.61
C ALA A 86 -3.52 -7.66 -8.21
N LEU A 87 -3.15 -8.58 -7.31
CA LEU A 87 -1.76 -8.77 -6.87
C LEU A 87 -0.86 -9.27 -8.00
N ARG A 88 -1.37 -10.11 -8.90
CA ARG A 88 -0.63 -10.56 -10.08
C ARG A 88 -0.32 -9.40 -11.01
N TRP A 89 -1.28 -8.51 -11.27
CA TRP A 89 -1.04 -7.31 -12.06
C TRP A 89 0.02 -6.42 -11.41
N LEU A 90 -0.05 -6.25 -10.09
CA LEU A 90 0.87 -5.42 -9.33
C LEU A 90 2.31 -5.96 -9.34
N THR A 91 2.48 -7.28 -9.32
CA THR A 91 3.80 -7.93 -9.17
C THR A 91 4.38 -8.52 -10.44
N ALA A 92 3.64 -8.51 -11.56
CA ALA A 92 4.13 -8.97 -12.85
C ALA A 92 4.74 -7.82 -13.67
N PRO A 93 5.77 -8.09 -14.49
CA PRO A 93 6.25 -7.18 -15.52
C PRO A 93 5.10 -6.66 -16.39
N ASN A 94 5.05 -5.35 -16.60
CA ASN A 94 4.03 -4.71 -17.43
C ASN A 94 4.67 -4.04 -18.65
N VAL A 95 4.22 -4.39 -19.85
CA VAL A 95 4.76 -3.85 -21.12
C VAL A 95 4.64 -2.33 -21.23
N VAL A 96 3.61 -1.73 -20.60
CA VAL A 96 3.40 -0.28 -20.57
C VAL A 96 4.40 0.40 -19.63
N LEU A 97 4.95 -0.35 -18.67
CA LEU A 97 5.99 0.10 -17.75
C LEU A 97 7.39 -0.36 -18.21
N ALA A 98 7.61 -0.53 -19.53
CA ALA A 98 8.88 -1.02 -20.09
C ALA A 98 9.34 -2.38 -19.53
N ASN A 99 8.38 -3.25 -19.19
CA ASN A 99 8.58 -4.55 -18.52
C ASN A 99 9.08 -4.48 -17.08
N GLU A 100 9.02 -3.31 -16.43
CA GLU A 100 9.14 -3.23 -14.99
C GLU A 100 7.85 -3.66 -14.28
N ARG A 101 7.98 -3.96 -13.00
CA ARG A 101 6.85 -4.25 -12.11
C ARG A 101 6.30 -2.93 -11.54
N PRO A 102 4.97 -2.78 -11.40
CA PRO A 102 4.39 -1.64 -10.70
C PRO A 102 4.94 -1.39 -9.28
N VAL A 103 5.35 -2.45 -8.58
CA VAL A 103 6.03 -2.43 -7.25
C VAL A 103 7.38 -3.13 -7.27
#